data_AF-A0A7K0X352-F1
#
_entry.id   AF-A0A7K0X352-F1
#
_cell.length_a   1.000
_cell.length_b   1.000
_cell.length_c   1.000
_cell.angle_alpha   90.00
_cell.angle_beta   90.00
_cell.angle_gamma   90.00
#
_symmetry.space_group_name_H-M   'P 1'
#
loop_
_entity.id
_entity.type
_entity.pdbx_description
1 polymer ?
#
loop_
_entity_poly.entity_id
_entity_poly.type
_entity_poly.pdbx_seq_one_letter_code
_entity_poly.pdbx_strand_id
1 'polypeptide(L)'
;PAWDVERLADVVRRRADAERTLRRTQVERVREYADSTHCYDLVLRHHFGDRAEDPCGRCGTCASESGATPLRVLADLDGIAAESDVRHRRFGRGTVTDLTRDTVTVLFDRVGYRTLSTALVRERALLRPA
;
A
#
# COMPACT_ATOMS: atom_id res chain seq x y z
N PRO A 1 11.55 -16.87 36.19
CA PRO A 1 12.23 -15.86 35.34
C PRO A 1 11.79 -14.45 35.73
N ALA A 2 12.68 -13.65 36.31
CA ALA A 2 12.40 -12.23 36.57
C ALA A 2 12.39 -11.52 35.21
N TRP A 3 11.23 -10.98 34.82
CA TRP A 3 11.13 -10.22 33.59
C TRP A 3 11.93 -8.94 33.76
N ASP A 4 12.80 -8.64 32.80
CA ASP A 4 13.42 -7.33 32.69
C ASP A 4 12.34 -6.32 32.31
N VAL A 5 11.85 -5.60 33.32
CA VAL A 5 10.75 -4.64 33.21
C VAL A 5 11.09 -3.54 32.20
N GLU A 6 12.37 -3.16 32.10
CA GLU A 6 12.82 -2.14 31.15
C GLU A 6 12.74 -2.65 29.72
N ARG A 7 13.21 -3.89 29.49
CA ARG A 7 13.06 -4.56 28.19
C ARG A 7 11.58 -4.74 27.81
N LEU A 8 10.70 -5.06 28.76
CA LEU A 8 9.27 -5.20 28.51
C LEU A 8 8.64 -3.84 28.14
N ALA A 9 8.95 -2.78 28.90
CA ALA A 9 8.46 -1.43 28.64
C ALA A 9 8.88 -0.95 27.23
N ASP A 10 10.11 -1.24 26.82
CA ASP A 10 10.61 -0.96 25.47
C ASP A 10 9.82 -1.65 24.36
N VAL A 11 9.49 -2.94 24.54
CA VAL A 11 8.68 -3.69 23.58
C VAL A 11 7.27 -3.09 23.47
N VAL A 12 6.65 -2.76 24.60
CA VAL A 12 5.31 -2.13 24.63
C VAL A 12 5.33 -0.76 23.95
N ARG A 13 6.31 0.10 24.26
CA ARG A 13 6.48 1.41 23.63
C ARG A 13 6.61 1.28 22.12
N ARG A 14 7.51 0.42 21.64
CA ARG A 14 7.71 0.18 20.18
C ARG A 14 6.43 -0.29 19.49
N ARG A 15 5.66 -1.17 20.12
CA ARG A 15 4.37 -1.63 19.57
C ARG A 15 3.36 -0.49 19.49
N ALA A 16 3.24 0.31 20.54
CA ALA A 16 2.32 1.45 20.56
C ALA A 16 2.71 2.53 19.52
N ASP A 17 4.01 2.77 19.31
CA ASP A 17 4.50 3.67 18.26
C ASP A 17 4.21 3.15 16.85
N ALA A 18 4.40 1.85 16.62
CA ALA A 18 4.06 1.21 15.35
C ALA A 18 2.55 1.30 15.07
N GLU A 19 1.71 1.06 16.08
CA GLU A 19 0.26 1.16 15.95
C GLU A 19 -0.22 2.60 15.67
N ARG A 20 0.35 3.59 16.37
CA ARG A 20 0.10 5.02 16.07
C ARG A 20 0.51 5.38 14.64
N THR A 21 1.68 4.91 14.22
CA THR A 21 2.18 5.14 12.87
C THR A 21 1.25 4.52 11.83
N LEU A 22 0.83 3.27 12.04
CA LEU A 22 -0.11 2.58 11.16
C LEU A 22 -1.40 3.37 10.99
N ARG A 23 -2.06 3.75 12.10
CA ARG A 23 -3.31 4.53 12.06
C ARG A 23 -3.15 5.84 11.30
N ARG A 24 -2.05 6.56 11.51
CA ARG A 24 -1.76 7.79 10.75
C ARG A 24 -1.64 7.49 9.25
N THR A 25 -0.85 6.49 8.87
CA THR A 25 -0.65 6.15 7.45
C THR A 25 -1.90 5.57 6.77
N GLN A 26 -2.80 4.95 7.52
CA GLN A 26 -4.11 4.53 7.02
C GLN A 26 -4.95 5.75 6.61
N VAL A 27 -4.99 6.78 7.44
CA VAL A 27 -5.69 8.04 7.10
C VAL A 27 -5.06 8.70 5.88
N GLU A 28 -3.72 8.72 5.79
CA GLU A 28 -3.02 9.22 4.60
C GLU A 28 -3.43 8.46 3.33
N ARG A 29 -3.54 7.13 3.40
CA ARG A 29 -3.98 6.31 2.25
C ARG A 29 -5.44 6.55 1.88
N VAL A 30 -6.33 6.72 2.84
CA VAL A 30 -7.74 7.07 2.57
C VAL A 30 -7.84 8.44 1.90
N ARG A 31 -6.99 9.40 2.29
CA ARG A 31 -6.92 10.71 1.62
C ARG A 31 -6.44 10.60 0.18
N GLU A 32 -5.38 9.84 -0.06
CA GLU A 32 -4.88 9.56 -1.43
C GLU A 32 -5.97 8.95 -2.31
N TYR A 33 -6.75 8.00 -1.77
CA TYR A 33 -7.91 7.44 -2.47
C TYR A 33 -9.00 8.49 -2.76
N ALA A 34 -9.35 9.31 -1.77
CA ALA A 34 -10.40 10.32 -1.90
C ALA A 34 -10.02 11.44 -2.88
N ASP A 35 -8.73 11.78 -2.97
CA ASP A 35 -8.20 12.80 -3.89
C ASP A 35 -7.88 12.22 -5.28
N SER A 36 -8.06 10.91 -5.49
CA SER A 36 -7.71 10.25 -6.74
C SER A 36 -8.65 10.63 -7.89
N THR A 37 -8.09 10.76 -9.09
CA THR A 37 -8.84 10.98 -10.34
C THR A 37 -9.23 9.68 -11.04
N HIS A 38 -9.14 8.56 -10.34
CA HIS A 38 -9.51 7.24 -10.84
C HIS A 38 -10.97 6.93 -10.53
N CYS A 39 -11.49 5.85 -11.13
CA CYS A 39 -12.79 5.32 -10.73
C CYS A 39 -12.70 4.77 -9.29
N TYR A 40 -13.47 5.35 -8.37
CA TYR A 40 -13.49 4.95 -6.96
C TYR A 40 -13.79 3.46 -6.76
N ASP A 41 -14.75 2.92 -7.53
CA ASP A 41 -15.13 1.52 -7.44
C ASP A 41 -13.99 0.60 -7.88
N LEU A 42 -13.29 0.95 -8.97
CA LEU A 42 -12.13 0.18 -9.44
C LEU A 42 -11.00 0.18 -8.42
N VAL A 43 -10.65 1.34 -7.84
CA VAL A 43 -9.55 1.42 -6.86
C VAL A 43 -9.84 0.53 -5.64
N LEU A 44 -11.08 0.54 -5.11
CA LEU A 44 -11.45 -0.32 -3.99
C LEU A 44 -11.42 -1.80 -4.37
N ARG A 45 -11.95 -2.16 -5.53
CA ARG A 45 -11.94 -3.54 -6.04
C ARG A 45 -10.52 -4.10 -6.13
N HIS A 46 -9.60 -3.35 -6.75
CA HIS A 46 -8.20 -3.78 -6.86
C HIS A 46 -7.49 -3.85 -5.51
N HIS A 47 -7.78 -2.92 -4.59
CA HIS A 47 -7.24 -2.99 -3.24
C HIS A 47 -7.61 -4.30 -2.52
N PHE A 48 -8.79 -4.88 -2.83
CA PHE A 48 -9.25 -6.17 -2.33
C PHE A 48 -8.97 -7.36 -3.26
N GLY A 49 -8.08 -7.20 -4.26
CA GLY A 49 -7.60 -8.29 -5.10
C GLY A 49 -8.45 -8.60 -6.35
N ASP A 50 -9.49 -7.81 -6.63
CA ASP A 50 -10.23 -7.91 -7.90
C ASP A 50 -9.36 -7.39 -9.07
N ARG A 51 -9.68 -7.82 -10.29
CA ARG A 51 -8.97 -7.51 -11.54
C ARG A 51 -9.87 -6.83 -12.58
N ALA A 52 -10.98 -6.24 -12.16
CA ALA A 52 -11.85 -5.46 -13.03
C ALA A 52 -11.08 -4.32 -13.73
N GLU A 53 -11.23 -4.16 -15.05
CA GLU A 53 -10.52 -3.11 -15.79
C GLU A 53 -11.44 -1.93 -16.15
N ASP A 54 -12.76 -2.18 -16.17
CA ASP A 54 -13.75 -1.21 -16.65
C ASP A 54 -14.23 -0.25 -15.56
N PRO A 55 -14.21 1.08 -15.80
CA PRO A 55 -14.77 2.04 -14.88
C PRO A 55 -16.26 1.76 -14.60
N CYS A 56 -16.70 1.97 -13.36
CA CYS A 56 -18.07 1.65 -12.97
C CYS A 56 -19.16 2.54 -13.60
N GLY A 57 -18.78 3.63 -14.28
CA GLY A 57 -19.68 4.57 -14.96
C GLY A 57 -20.59 5.40 -14.05
N ARG A 58 -20.58 5.17 -12.72
CA ARG A 58 -21.53 5.78 -11.78
C ARG A 58 -20.93 6.54 -10.60
N CYS A 59 -19.62 6.44 -10.39
CA CYS A 59 -18.97 7.18 -9.30
C CYS A 59 -18.73 8.65 -9.68
N GLY A 60 -18.47 9.51 -8.68
CA GLY A 60 -18.28 10.95 -8.89
C GLY A 60 -17.24 11.28 -9.97
N THR A 61 -16.10 10.58 -9.99
CA THR A 61 -15.07 10.77 -11.01
C THR A 61 -15.55 10.35 -12.41
N CYS A 62 -16.25 9.21 -12.51
CA CYS A 62 -16.81 8.75 -13.80
C CYS A 62 -17.89 9.68 -14.33
N ALA A 63 -18.67 10.29 -13.44
CA ALA A 63 -19.73 11.24 -13.79
C ALA A 63 -19.21 12.66 -14.06
N SER A 64 -17.93 12.95 -13.76
CA SER A 64 -17.32 14.24 -14.05
C SER A 64 -17.11 14.44 -15.55
N GLU A 65 -17.04 15.69 -16.01
CA GLU A 65 -16.80 16.02 -17.42
C GLU A 65 -15.49 15.42 -17.98
N SER A 66 -14.47 15.31 -17.13
CA SER A 66 -13.18 14.72 -17.50
C SER A 66 -13.21 13.19 -17.53
N GLY A 67 -14.23 12.57 -16.93
CA GLY A 67 -14.30 11.13 -16.73
C GLY A 67 -13.23 10.60 -15.77
N ALA A 68 -13.22 9.28 -15.56
CA ALA A 68 -12.21 8.62 -14.74
C ALA A 68 -10.90 8.45 -15.52
N THR A 69 -9.78 8.79 -14.87
CA THR A 69 -8.45 8.46 -15.36
C THR A 69 -8.26 6.94 -15.34
N PRO A 70 -7.74 6.31 -16.42
CA PRO A 70 -7.50 4.87 -16.45
C PRO A 70 -6.58 4.43 -15.32
N LEU A 71 -7.02 3.46 -14.52
CA LEU A 71 -6.18 2.82 -13.53
C LEU A 71 -5.40 1.69 -14.22
N ARG A 72 -4.10 1.88 -14.39
CA ARG A 72 -3.24 0.90 -15.07
C ARG A 72 -2.67 -0.08 -14.05
N VAL A 73 -3.44 -1.11 -13.72
CA VAL A 73 -2.99 -2.15 -12.79
C VAL A 73 -1.91 -3.02 -13.44
N LEU A 74 -0.98 -3.48 -12.62
CA LEU A 74 0.09 -4.37 -13.06
C LEU A 74 -0.05 -5.70 -12.32
N ALA A 75 -0.07 -6.80 -13.07
CA ALA A 75 -0.22 -8.14 -12.49
C ALA A 75 1.01 -8.59 -11.70
N ASP A 76 2.20 -8.20 -12.18
CA ASP A 76 3.49 -8.60 -11.61
C ASP A 76 4.57 -7.53 -11.83
N LEU A 77 5.41 -7.34 -10.81
CA LEU A 77 6.58 -6.49 -10.79
C LEU A 77 7.81 -7.34 -10.44
N ASP A 78 8.31 -8.10 -11.42
CA ASP A 78 9.52 -8.92 -11.29
C ASP A 78 9.40 -9.97 -10.16
N GLY A 79 8.25 -10.68 -10.14
CA GLY A 79 7.91 -11.67 -9.12
C GLY A 79 7.23 -11.08 -7.88
N ILE A 80 6.87 -9.79 -7.90
CA ILE A 80 6.08 -9.13 -6.87
C ILE A 80 4.68 -8.87 -7.41
N ALA A 81 3.67 -9.54 -6.86
CA ALA A 81 2.27 -9.31 -7.19
C ALA A 81 1.52 -8.63 -6.02
N ALA A 82 0.26 -8.23 -6.27
CA ALA A 82 -0.64 -7.89 -5.17
C ALA A 82 -0.72 -9.05 -4.15
N GLU A 83 -0.88 -8.72 -2.87
CA GLU A 83 -0.90 -9.66 -1.74
C GLU A 83 0.42 -10.42 -1.49
N SER A 84 1.47 -10.19 -2.27
CA SER A 84 2.77 -10.82 -2.04
C SER A 84 3.47 -10.23 -0.81
N ASP A 85 4.16 -11.09 -0.06
CA ASP A 85 5.06 -10.66 0.99
C ASP A 85 6.39 -10.17 0.41
N VAL A 86 6.82 -9.00 0.87
CA VAL A 86 8.04 -8.34 0.43
C VAL A 86 8.89 -7.86 1.61
N ARG A 87 10.17 -7.63 1.34
CA ARG A 87 11.11 -7.06 2.29
C ARG A 87 11.80 -5.84 1.70
N HIS A 88 11.76 -4.74 2.43
CA HIS A 88 12.47 -3.50 2.13
C HIS A 88 13.63 -3.30 3.11
N ARG A 89 14.80 -2.86 2.61
CA ARG A 89 16.02 -2.71 3.44
C ARG A 89 15.81 -1.80 4.66
N ARG A 90 15.05 -0.71 4.51
CA ARG A 90 14.79 0.26 5.58
C ARG A 90 13.50 -0.01 6.36
N PHE A 91 12.49 -0.60 5.72
CA PHE A 91 11.13 -0.66 6.28
C PHE A 91 10.78 -2.04 6.84
N GLY A 92 11.57 -3.06 6.51
CA GLY A 92 11.37 -4.42 7.01
C GLY A 92 10.43 -5.23 6.11
N ARG A 93 9.74 -6.19 6.73
CA ARG A 93 8.71 -7.00 6.06
C ARG A 93 7.43 -6.18 5.88
N GLY A 94 6.72 -6.47 4.80
CA GLY A 94 5.41 -5.93 4.52
C GLY A 94 4.72 -6.71 3.42
N THR A 95 3.45 -6.42 3.22
CA THR A 95 2.60 -7.10 2.22
C THR A 95 2.14 -6.08 1.19
N VAL A 96 2.22 -6.43 -0.09
CA VAL A 96 1.76 -5.57 -1.18
C VAL A 96 0.24 -5.47 -1.13
N THR A 97 -0.29 -4.25 -1.07
CA THR A 97 -1.74 -4.00 -1.00
C THR A 97 -2.32 -3.46 -2.30
N ASP A 98 -1.47 -2.95 -3.18
CA ASP A 98 -1.88 -2.41 -4.47
C ASP A 98 -0.65 -2.34 -5.40
N LEU A 99 -0.85 -2.68 -6.67
CA LEU A 99 0.21 -2.69 -7.67
C LEU A 99 -0.31 -2.11 -9.00
N THR A 100 0.16 -0.92 -9.33
CA THR A 100 -0.10 -0.27 -10.61
C THR A 100 1.15 -0.24 -11.47
N ARG A 101 1.02 0.28 -12.69
CA ARG A 101 2.16 0.50 -13.59
C ARG A 101 3.19 1.46 -12.99
N ASP A 102 2.74 2.46 -12.23
CA ASP A 102 3.57 3.58 -11.79
C ASP A 102 3.96 3.47 -10.32
N THR A 103 3.12 2.83 -9.50
CA THR A 103 3.31 2.72 -8.05
C THR A 103 3.06 1.31 -7.53
N VAL A 104 3.78 0.94 -6.47
CA VAL A 104 3.48 -0.21 -5.61
C VAL A 104 3.24 0.29 -4.20
N THR A 105 2.13 -0.11 -3.61
CA THR A 105 1.85 0.19 -2.20
C THR A 105 2.08 -1.05 -1.35
N VAL A 106 2.86 -0.89 -0.29
CA VAL A 106 3.16 -1.92 0.68
C VAL A 106 2.71 -1.48 2.07
N LEU A 107 2.05 -2.38 2.80
CA LEU A 107 1.81 -2.27 4.23
C LEU A 107 2.99 -2.90 4.98
N PHE A 108 3.84 -2.10 5.61
CA PHE A 108 4.97 -2.58 6.40
C PHE A 108 4.64 -2.69 7.90
N ASP A 109 5.12 -3.74 8.56
CA ASP A 109 4.85 -4.05 9.97
C ASP A 109 5.14 -2.89 10.94
N ARG A 110 6.19 -2.11 10.64
CA ARG A 110 6.73 -1.09 11.56
C ARG A 110 6.41 0.34 11.17
N VAL A 111 6.24 0.59 9.88
CA VAL A 111 6.12 1.96 9.35
C VAL A 111 4.78 2.22 8.67
N GLY A 112 3.89 1.23 8.63
CA GLY A 112 2.57 1.34 8.01
C GLY A 112 2.65 1.39 6.48
N TYR A 113 1.70 2.08 5.87
CA TYR A 113 1.60 2.17 4.40
C TYR A 113 2.72 3.02 3.79
N ARG A 114 3.30 2.52 2.71
CA ARG A 114 4.22 3.27 1.85
C ARG A 114 3.94 2.98 0.37
N THR A 115 3.80 4.05 -0.39
CA THR A 115 3.72 4.02 -1.85
C THR A 115 5.11 4.29 -2.42
N LEU A 116 5.60 3.39 -3.27
CA LEU A 116 6.90 3.48 -3.94
C LEU A 116 6.68 3.51 -5.45
N SER A 117 7.52 4.23 -6.19
CA SER A 117 7.51 4.14 -7.65
C SER A 117 7.97 2.76 -8.10
N THR A 118 7.23 2.11 -9.01
CA THR A 118 7.63 0.83 -9.62
C THR A 118 8.97 0.95 -10.35
N ALA A 119 9.22 2.09 -11.02
CA ALA A 119 10.48 2.35 -11.70
C ALA A 119 11.66 2.35 -10.72
N LEU A 120 11.54 3.06 -9.58
CA LEU A 120 12.57 3.07 -8.54
C LEU A 120 12.74 1.71 -7.86
N VAL A 121 11.66 0.95 -7.71
CA VAL A 121 11.73 -0.41 -7.15
C VAL A 121 12.58 -1.31 -8.04
N ARG A 122 12.39 -1.26 -9.36
CA ARG A 122 13.21 -1.99 -10.33
C ARG A 122 14.66 -1.50 -10.33
N GLU A 123 14.86 -0.20 -10.51
CA GLU A 123 16.18 0.40 -10.69
C GLU A 123 17.08 0.20 -9.45
N ARG A 124 16.50 0.27 -8.25
CA ARG A 124 17.27 0.25 -6.99
C ARG A 124 17.02 -1.00 -6.16
N ALA A 125 16.31 -1.99 -6.69
CA ALA A 125 15.93 -3.22 -6.00
C ALA A 125 15.38 -2.95 -4.58
N LEU A 126 14.46 -1.99 -4.47
CA LEU A 126 13.96 -1.52 -3.18
C LEU A 126 13.16 -2.61 -2.44
N LEU A 127 12.46 -3.45 -3.19
CA LEU A 127 11.68 -4.57 -2.69
C LEU A 127 12.27 -5.88 -3.18
N ARG A 128 12.19 -6.90 -2.33
CA ARG A 128 12.48 -8.30 -2.67
C ARG A 128 11.35 -9.18 -2.16
N PRO A 129 10.96 -10.24 -2.87
CA PRO A 129 10.09 -11.28 -2.31
C PRO A 129 10.65 -11.80 -0.98
N ALA A 130 9.78 -12.02 0.00
CA ALA A 130 10.14 -12.23 1.41
C ALA A 130 10.23 -13.68 1.88
#